data_AF-A0A516GLY4-F1
#
_entry.id   AF-A0A516GLY4-F1
#
_cell.length_a   1.000
_cell.length_b   1.000
_cell.length_c   1.000
_cell.angle_alpha   90.00
_cell.angle_beta   90.00
_cell.angle_gamma   90.00
#
_symmetry.space_group_name_H-M   'P 1'
#
loop_
_entity.id
_entity.type
_entity.pdbx_description
1 polymer ?
#
loop_
_entity_poly.entity_id
_entity_poly.type
_entity_poly.pdbx_seq_one_letter_code
_entity_poly.pdbx_strand_id
1 'polypeptide(L)'
;MPTLADVAGYKVPTDRKIDGVNQMPLFLGETTTSAREGFPVYNGDNMFAYKWRNFKSHYYKHESMFDKPVKHNFPRIHDLLRDQKELYGISGGNGTTGAQNLTWILPAVTKQVLKFQATLKDEPPIILGTPEPYTPKK
;
A
#
# COMPACT_ATOMS: atom_id res chain seq x y z
N MET A 1 5.45 16.68 -1.42
CA MET A 1 6.30 15.46 -1.37
C MET A 1 7.37 15.64 -0.29
N PRO A 2 7.38 14.83 0.79
CA PRO A 2 8.23 15.09 1.96
C PRO A 2 9.74 15.12 1.71
N THR A 3 10.29 14.17 0.96
CA THR A 3 11.75 14.11 0.69
C THR A 3 12.25 15.35 -0.04
N LEU A 4 11.56 15.79 -1.10
CA LEU A 4 11.96 17.00 -1.84
C LEU A 4 11.75 18.28 -1.04
N ALA A 5 10.71 18.32 -0.19
CA ALA A 5 10.50 19.45 0.71
C ALA A 5 11.69 19.61 1.68
N ASP A 6 12.15 18.51 2.26
CA ASP A 6 13.32 18.48 3.15
C ASP A 6 14.59 18.98 2.44
N VAL A 7 14.90 18.41 1.27
CA VAL A 7 16.07 18.82 0.45
C VAL A 7 16.04 20.31 0.10
N ALA A 8 14.86 20.86 -0.20
CA ALA A 8 14.70 22.24 -0.61
C ALA A 8 14.45 23.22 0.57
N GLY A 9 14.50 22.75 1.83
CA GLY A 9 14.28 23.58 3.02
C GLY A 9 12.82 24.03 3.23
N TYR A 10 11.86 23.35 2.60
CA TYR A 10 10.43 23.62 2.76
C TYR A 10 9.80 22.75 3.85
N LYS A 11 8.75 23.28 4.47
CA LYS A 11 7.94 22.53 5.44
C LYS A 11 6.85 21.74 4.73
N VAL A 12 6.65 20.49 5.14
CA VAL A 12 5.50 19.68 4.70
C VAL A 12 4.21 20.29 5.29
N PRO A 13 3.12 20.42 4.50
CA PRO A 13 1.86 20.95 5.01
C PRO A 13 1.32 20.14 6.20
N THR A 14 0.72 20.84 7.17
CA THR A 14 0.14 20.25 8.38
C THR A 14 -1.39 20.37 8.42
N ASP A 15 -1.99 20.93 7.37
CA ASP A 15 -3.43 21.15 7.22
C ASP A 15 -4.16 19.96 6.55
N ARG A 16 -3.41 18.93 6.14
CA ARG A 16 -3.91 17.74 5.45
C ARG A 16 -2.99 16.55 5.71
N LYS A 17 -3.52 15.33 5.53
CA LYS A 17 -2.73 14.11 5.62
C LYS A 17 -1.83 13.94 4.40
N ILE A 18 -0.60 13.51 4.65
CA ILE A 18 0.42 13.28 3.61
C ILE A 18 0.88 11.83 3.68
N ASP A 19 0.61 11.05 2.64
CA ASP A 19 1.01 9.63 2.57
C ASP A 19 2.49 9.41 2.27
N GLY A 20 3.16 10.45 1.76
CA GLY A 20 4.60 10.46 1.55
C GLY A 20 5.36 10.38 2.87
N VAL A 21 6.57 9.83 2.83
CA VAL A 21 7.51 9.86 3.97
C VAL A 21 8.86 10.36 3.48
N ASN A 22 9.62 11.01 4.35
CA ASN A 22 10.96 11.46 4.02
C ASN A 22 11.90 10.25 3.94
N GLN A 23 12.65 10.13 2.84
CA GLN A 23 13.62 9.05 2.62
C GLN A 23 15.07 9.54 2.62
N MET A 24 15.34 10.81 2.95
CA MET A 24 16.70 11.35 2.97
C MET A 24 17.68 10.55 3.83
N PRO A 25 17.32 10.08 5.04
CA PRO A 25 18.23 9.24 5.83
C PRO A 25 18.65 7.95 5.09
N LEU A 26 17.77 7.36 4.28
CA LEU A 26 18.11 6.19 3.47
C LEU A 26 19.05 6.57 2.32
N PHE A 27 18.75 7.66 1.60
CA PHE A 27 19.55 8.09 0.45
C PHE A 27 20.93 8.61 0.81
N LEU A 28 21.10 9.14 2.02
CA LEU A 28 22.38 9.57 2.57
C LEU A 28 23.17 8.43 3.25
N GLY A 29 22.60 7.22 3.31
CA GLY A 29 23.25 6.05 3.92
C GLY A 29 23.25 6.06 5.45
N GLU A 30 22.48 6.95 6.09
CA GLU A 30 22.33 7.03 7.55
C GLU A 30 21.50 5.88 8.11
N THR A 31 20.64 5.28 7.29
CA THR A 31 19.91 4.04 7.57
C THR A 31 19.99 3.09 6.38
N THR A 32 19.94 1.79 6.67
CA THR A 32 19.86 0.73 5.66
C THR A 32 18.42 0.34 5.30
N THR A 33 17.42 0.96 5.95
CA THR A 33 16.01 0.62 5.80
C THR A 33 15.18 1.83 5.40
N SER A 34 14.20 1.60 4.51
CA SER A 34 13.25 2.64 4.12
C SER A 34 12.34 3.05 5.28
N ALA A 35 12.03 4.34 5.35
CA ALA A 35 11.01 4.86 6.26
C ALA A 35 9.58 4.33 5.96
N ARG A 36 9.38 3.66 4.82
CA ARG A 36 8.08 3.10 4.41
C ARG A 36 8.04 1.60 4.66
N GLU A 37 7.24 1.20 5.66
CA GLU A 37 7.01 -0.21 5.94
C GLU A 37 5.95 -0.83 5.01
N GLY A 38 4.93 -0.05 4.63
CA GLY A 38 3.85 -0.51 3.77
C GLY A 38 3.05 0.63 3.12
N PHE A 39 2.17 0.27 2.20
CA PHE A 39 1.28 1.20 1.51
C PHE A 39 0.11 0.47 0.84
N PRO A 40 -1.06 1.13 0.72
CA PRO A 40 -2.18 0.59 -0.02
C PRO A 40 -1.94 0.70 -1.53
N VAL A 41 -2.53 -0.22 -2.29
CA VAL A 41 -2.52 -0.24 -3.75
C VAL A 41 -3.95 -0.11 -4.23
N TYR A 42 -4.29 1.06 -4.77
CA TYR A 42 -5.63 1.38 -5.27
C TYR A 42 -5.73 1.20 -6.78
N ASN A 43 -6.92 0.82 -7.23
CA ASN A 43 -7.35 0.95 -8.61
C ASN A 43 -8.78 1.52 -8.59
N GLY A 44 -8.92 2.75 -9.10
CA GLY A 44 -10.08 3.59 -8.83
C GLY A 44 -10.29 3.75 -7.32
N ASP A 45 -11.54 3.62 -6.88
CA ASP A 45 -11.93 3.79 -5.47
C ASP A 45 -11.67 2.54 -4.61
N ASN A 46 -11.23 1.44 -5.21
CA ASN A 46 -11.05 0.17 -4.52
C ASN A 46 -9.57 -0.07 -4.17
N MET A 47 -9.33 -0.46 -2.92
CA MET A 47 -8.01 -0.95 -2.51
C MET A 47 -7.84 -2.40 -3.00
N PHE A 48 -7.05 -2.58 -4.06
CA PHE A 48 -6.81 -3.87 -4.69
C PHE A 48 -5.85 -4.74 -3.90
N ALA A 49 -4.85 -4.12 -3.28
CA ALA A 49 -3.89 -4.83 -2.46
C ALA A 49 -3.33 -3.93 -1.35
N TYR A 50 -2.62 -4.55 -0.41
CA TYR A 50 -1.77 -3.84 0.54
C TYR A 50 -0.37 -4.47 0.53
N LYS A 51 0.65 -3.64 0.32
CA LYS A 51 2.06 -4.05 0.40
C LYS A 51 2.56 -3.77 1.81
N TRP A 52 3.11 -4.79 2.48
CA TRP A 52 3.73 -4.64 3.80
C TRP A 52 5.03 -5.46 3.85
N ARG A 53 6.16 -4.77 4.12
CA ARG A 53 7.50 -5.36 4.06
C ARG A 53 7.72 -6.12 2.75
N ASN A 54 8.02 -7.40 2.80
CA ASN A 54 8.25 -8.24 1.63
C ASN A 54 6.96 -8.83 1.07
N PHE A 55 5.84 -8.63 1.74
CA PHE A 55 4.58 -9.29 1.40
C PHE A 55 3.62 -8.34 0.71
N LYS A 56 2.77 -8.91 -0.13
CA LYS A 56 1.62 -8.21 -0.72
C LYS A 56 0.39 -9.07 -0.58
N SER A 57 -0.67 -8.47 -0.04
CA SER A 57 -1.97 -9.09 0.14
C SER A 57 -2.92 -8.53 -0.91
N HIS A 58 -3.36 -9.36 -1.85
CA HIS A 58 -4.31 -9.03 -2.90
C HIS A 58 -5.74 -9.37 -2.49
N TYR A 59 -6.64 -8.40 -2.63
CA TYR A 59 -8.06 -8.54 -2.32
C TYR A 59 -8.91 -8.78 -3.57
N TYR A 60 -8.38 -8.49 -4.75
CA TYR A 60 -9.07 -8.63 -6.03
C TYR A 60 -8.18 -9.33 -7.05
N LYS A 61 -8.79 -10.13 -7.93
CA LYS A 61 -8.21 -10.64 -9.16
C LYS A 61 -8.63 -9.75 -10.32
N HIS A 62 -7.65 -9.31 -11.12
CA HIS A 62 -7.91 -8.51 -12.32
C HIS A 62 -6.73 -8.71 -13.29
N GLU A 63 -6.98 -9.46 -14.38
CA GLU A 63 -5.93 -9.91 -15.30
C GLU A 63 -5.70 -8.92 -16.46
N SER A 64 -6.78 -8.30 -16.94
CA SER A 64 -6.75 -7.30 -18.01
C SER A 64 -7.51 -6.04 -17.62
N MET A 65 -7.13 -4.90 -18.19
CA MET A 65 -7.81 -3.61 -18.00
C MET A 65 -9.29 -3.63 -18.44
N PHE A 66 -9.65 -4.56 -19.33
CA PHE A 66 -11.00 -4.71 -19.87
C PHE A 66 -11.87 -5.69 -19.08
N ASP A 67 -11.27 -6.43 -18.15
CA ASP A 67 -12.00 -7.43 -17.38
C ASP A 67 -12.74 -6.77 -16.20
N LYS A 68 -13.71 -7.49 -15.63
CA LYS A 68 -14.30 -7.08 -14.36
C LYS A 68 -13.39 -7.55 -13.22
N PRO A 69 -13.02 -6.67 -12.27
CA PRO A 69 -12.32 -7.09 -11.06
C PRO A 69 -13.18 -8.06 -10.24
N VAL A 70 -12.59 -9.20 -9.85
CA VAL A 70 -13.25 -10.23 -9.04
C VAL A 70 -12.68 -10.20 -7.63
N LYS A 71 -13.52 -9.89 -6.63
CA LYS A 71 -13.10 -9.88 -5.23
C LYS A 71 -12.80 -11.31 -4.75
N HIS A 72 -11.67 -11.48 -4.06
CA HIS A 72 -11.32 -12.75 -3.43
C HIS A 72 -12.11 -12.96 -2.14
N ASN A 73 -12.56 -14.20 -1.90
CA ASN A 73 -13.13 -14.61 -0.61
C ASN A 73 -12.08 -14.61 0.50
N PHE A 74 -10.83 -14.89 0.15
CA PHE A 74 -9.69 -14.85 1.05
C PHE A 74 -8.52 -14.16 0.36
N PRO A 75 -7.84 -13.19 1.02
CA PRO A 75 -6.77 -12.44 0.37
C PRO A 75 -5.65 -13.36 -0.13
N ARG A 76 -5.15 -13.13 -1.34
CA ARG A 76 -3.99 -13.86 -1.88
C ARG A 76 -2.72 -13.17 -1.41
N ILE A 77 -1.86 -13.89 -0.69
CA ILE A 77 -0.61 -13.36 -0.15
C ILE A 77 0.55 -13.83 -1.02
N HIS A 78 1.46 -12.92 -1.34
CA HIS A 78 2.70 -13.20 -2.05
C HIS A 78 3.88 -12.68 -1.26
N ASP A 79 4.96 -13.45 -1.20
CA ASP A 79 6.27 -12.99 -0.74
C ASP A 79 7.05 -12.50 -1.96
N LEU A 80 7.14 -11.18 -2.12
CA LEU A 80 7.75 -10.54 -3.27
C LEU A 80 9.26 -10.76 -3.35
N LEU A 81 9.95 -11.20 -2.28
CA LEU A 81 11.36 -11.58 -2.40
C LEU A 81 11.53 -12.94 -3.09
N ARG A 82 10.54 -13.82 -2.99
CA ARG A 82 10.57 -15.18 -3.57
C ARG A 82 9.79 -15.28 -4.86
N ASP A 83 8.69 -14.53 -4.97
CA ASP A 83 7.74 -14.55 -6.07
C ASP A 83 7.48 -13.12 -6.56
N GLN A 84 8.52 -12.49 -7.12
CA GLN A 84 8.45 -11.12 -7.66
C GLN A 84 7.39 -10.96 -8.75
N LYS A 85 7.08 -12.04 -9.48
CA LYS A 85 6.07 -12.08 -10.54
C LYS A 85 4.66 -12.39 -10.03
N GLU A 86 4.50 -12.64 -8.72
CA GLU A 86 3.21 -12.90 -8.07
C GLU A 86 2.44 -14.09 -8.68
N LEU A 87 3.14 -15.14 -9.13
CA LEU A 87 2.56 -16.25 -9.89
C LEU A 87 1.93 -17.35 -9.02
N TYR A 88 2.46 -17.59 -7.82
CA TYR A 88 2.19 -18.85 -7.12
C TYR A 88 1.17 -18.73 -5.98
N GLY A 89 1.02 -17.55 -5.37
CA GLY A 89 0.00 -17.26 -4.34
C GLY A 89 -0.05 -18.30 -3.20
N ILE A 90 -1.26 -18.62 -2.71
CA ILE A 90 -1.51 -19.58 -1.60
C ILE A 90 -1.29 -21.04 -2.02
N SER A 91 -1.57 -21.40 -3.27
CA SER A 91 -1.57 -22.80 -3.72
C SER A 91 -0.26 -23.27 -4.35
N GLY A 92 0.89 -22.67 -4.00
CA GLY A 92 2.20 -23.15 -4.47
C GLY A 92 2.28 -24.67 -4.31
N GLY A 93 2.49 -25.37 -5.43
CA GLY A 93 2.38 -26.82 -5.53
C GLY A 93 3.34 -27.56 -4.59
N ASN A 94 3.15 -28.89 -4.47
CA ASN A 94 4.00 -29.75 -3.66
C ASN A 94 5.49 -29.45 -3.87
N GLY A 95 6.16 -28.96 -2.82
CA GLY A 95 7.60 -28.64 -2.83
C GLY A 95 7.97 -27.22 -3.26
N THR A 96 7.02 -26.33 -3.53
CA THR A 96 7.29 -24.94 -3.95
C THR A 96 6.58 -23.93 -3.05
N THR A 97 7.37 -22.96 -2.56
CA THR A 97 7.09 -21.54 -2.16
C THR A 97 5.63 -21.03 -2.04
N GLY A 98 4.68 -21.85 -1.59
CA GLY A 98 3.26 -21.52 -1.49
C GLY A 98 2.88 -20.81 -0.19
N ALA A 99 1.97 -19.84 -0.29
CA ALA A 99 1.53 -19.00 0.82
C ALA A 99 0.60 -19.69 1.85
N GLN A 100 0.48 -21.03 1.85
CA GLN A 100 -0.20 -21.80 2.90
C GLN A 100 0.35 -21.46 4.30
N ASN A 101 1.67 -21.24 4.40
CA ASN A 101 2.35 -20.88 5.65
C ASN A 101 2.43 -19.36 5.91
N LEU A 102 1.77 -18.53 5.09
CA LEU A 102 1.83 -17.07 5.17
C LEU A 102 0.59 -16.44 5.83
N THR A 103 -0.33 -17.26 6.34
CA THR A 103 -1.56 -16.78 7.01
C THR A 103 -1.28 -15.90 8.23
N TRP A 104 -0.13 -16.08 8.90
CA TRP A 104 0.30 -15.24 10.03
C TRP A 104 0.46 -13.76 9.67
N ILE A 105 0.63 -13.43 8.38
CA ILE A 105 0.77 -12.05 7.88
C ILE A 105 -0.56 -11.31 7.91
N LEU A 106 -1.68 -12.01 7.82
CA LEU A 106 -3.01 -11.41 7.75
C LEU A 106 -3.32 -10.47 8.91
N PRO A 107 -3.14 -10.84 10.19
CA PRO A 107 -3.37 -9.90 11.30
C PRO A 107 -2.44 -8.68 11.21
N ALA A 108 -1.17 -8.86 10.81
CA ALA A 108 -0.21 -7.76 10.69
C ALA A 108 -0.62 -6.76 9.59
N VAL A 109 -0.97 -7.25 8.39
CA VAL A 109 -1.45 -6.42 7.29
C VAL A 109 -2.80 -5.78 7.62
N THR A 110 -3.72 -6.54 8.21
CA THR A 110 -5.06 -6.04 8.59
C THR A 110 -4.94 -4.86 9.56
N LYS A 111 -4.03 -4.92 10.53
CA LYS A 111 -3.77 -3.78 11.43
C LYS A 111 -3.37 -2.53 10.65
N GLN A 112 -2.52 -2.65 9.63
CA GLN A 112 -2.08 -1.53 8.81
C GLN A 112 -3.22 -0.99 7.94
N VAL A 113 -4.01 -1.88 7.34
CA VAL A 113 -5.19 -1.53 6.55
C VAL A 113 -6.21 -0.76 7.40
N LEU A 114 -6.53 -1.24 8.60
CA LEU A 114 -7.48 -0.58 9.49
C LEU A 114 -6.97 0.80 9.93
N LYS A 115 -5.66 0.92 10.21
CA LYS A 115 -5.04 2.21 10.53
C LYS A 115 -5.20 3.20 9.36
N PHE A 116 -4.96 2.77 8.13
CA PHE A 116 -5.13 3.61 6.94
C PHE A 116 -6.62 3.93 6.66
N GLN A 117 -7.52 2.97 6.81
CA GLN A 117 -8.95 3.23 6.64
C GLN A 117 -9.50 4.20 7.67
N ALA A 118 -8.98 4.19 8.91
CA ALA A 118 -9.32 5.19 9.91
C ALA A 118 -8.93 6.59 9.44
N THR A 119 -7.76 6.75 8.78
CA THR A 119 -7.36 8.08 8.29
C THR A 119 -8.28 8.62 7.20
N LEU A 120 -8.86 7.75 6.38
CA LEU A 120 -9.86 8.13 5.37
C LEU A 120 -11.23 8.47 5.95
N LYS A 121 -11.53 8.07 7.19
CA LYS A 121 -12.73 8.52 7.89
C LYS A 121 -12.53 9.94 8.41
N ASP A 122 -11.34 10.23 8.93
CA ASP A 122 -11.00 11.57 9.41
C ASP A 122 -10.89 12.58 8.25
N GLU A 123 -10.22 12.18 7.16
CA GLU A 123 -10.04 12.99 5.95
C GLU A 123 -10.47 12.17 4.72
N PRO A 124 -11.75 12.31 4.30
CA PRO A 124 -12.29 11.56 3.17
C PRO A 124 -11.58 11.87 1.84
N PRO A 125 -11.50 10.89 0.91
CA PRO A 125 -10.96 11.11 -0.41
C PRO A 125 -11.66 12.25 -1.15
N ILE A 126 -10.88 13.03 -1.89
CA ILE A 126 -11.39 14.10 -2.75
C ILE A 126 -12.13 13.45 -3.92
N ILE A 127 -13.36 13.89 -4.16
CA ILE A 127 -14.21 13.34 -5.23
C ILE A 127 -13.66 13.81 -6.58
N LEU A 128 -13.66 12.90 -7.57
CA LEU A 128 -13.29 13.21 -8.95
C LEU A 128 -14.09 14.43 -9.46
N GLY A 129 -13.38 15.42 -10.02
CA GLY A 129 -13.98 16.65 -10.53
C GLY A 129 -14.12 17.78 -9.50
N THR A 130 -13.59 17.62 -8.29
CA THR A 130 -13.49 18.73 -7.32
C THR A 130 -12.66 19.88 -7.92
N PRO A 131 -13.18 21.13 -8.00
CA PRO A 131 -12.45 22.26 -8.55
C PRO A 131 -11.22 22.63 -7.71
N GLU A 132 -10.17 23.10 -8.38
CA GLU A 132 -8.96 23.63 -7.73
C GLU A 132 -9.08 25.15 -7.50
N PRO A 133 -8.55 25.70 -6.38
CA PRO A 133 -7.79 25.00 -5.34
C PRO A 133 -8.67 24.28 -4.31
N TYR A 134 -8.37 23.00 -4.03
CA TYR A 134 -9.03 22.27 -2.94
C TYR A 134 -8.58 22.78 -1.57
N THR A 135 -9.57 23.07 -0.70
CA THR A 135 -9.34 23.41 0.71
C THR A 135 -9.88 22.29 1.61
N PRO A 136 -9.02 21.63 2.41
CA PRO A 136 -9.45 20.61 3.37
C PRO A 136 -10.51 21.14 4.34
N LYS A 137 -11.52 20.33 4.65
CA LYS A 137 -12.48 20.64 5.71
C LYS A 137 -11.77 20.52 7.07
N LYS A 138 -11.90 21.54 7.92
CA LYS A 138 -11.36 21.56 9.29
C LYS A 138 -12.10 20.59 10.19
#